data_AF-A0A078KU43-F1
#
_entry.id   AF-A0A078KU43-F1
#
_cell.length_a   1.000
_cell.length_b   1.000
_cell.length_c   1.000
_cell.angle_alpha   90.00
_cell.angle_beta   90.00
_cell.angle_gamma   90.00
#
_symmetry.space_group_name_H-M   'P 1'
#
loop_
_entity.id
_entity.type
_entity.pdbx_description
1 polymer ?
#
loop_
_entity_poly.entity_id
_entity_poly.type
_entity_poly.pdbx_seq_one_letter_code
_entity_poly.pdbx_strand_id
1 'polypeptide(L)'
;MPGIKIHDDNSPLQGAVLFLNATVKAYLEKNENRNDAKFLHLRQMMAQDLYLTDIRLPTEKETYHQVDLVGFKKNGDPVCFTFRATENLAIHQSKETTLGQMSEPSQEMARDIQKHLGFDVGNRQENTL
;
A
#
# COMPACT_ATOMS: atom_id res chain seq x y z
N MET A 1 14.40 -2.64 7.94
CA MET A 1 13.88 -3.74 7.11
C MET A 1 12.70 -3.18 6.35
N PRO A 2 12.75 -3.10 5.01
CA PRO A 2 11.64 -2.54 4.26
C PRO A 2 10.47 -3.55 4.22
N GLY A 3 9.26 -3.03 4.16
CA GLY A 3 8.02 -3.73 4.47
C GLY A 3 6.87 -2.74 4.61
N ILE A 4 5.75 -3.17 5.19
CA ILE A 4 4.61 -2.29 5.45
C ILE A 4 4.95 -1.31 6.58
N LYS A 5 4.58 -0.05 6.41
CA LYS A 5 4.72 1.05 7.37
C LYS A 5 3.41 1.83 7.49
N ILE A 6 3.33 2.73 8.46
CA ILE A 6 2.28 3.75 8.54
C ILE A 6 2.98 5.10 8.47
N HIS A 7 2.28 6.09 7.93
CA HIS A 7 2.76 7.45 7.91
C HIS A 7 2.77 8.10 9.30
N ASP A 8 1.76 7.79 10.12
CA ASP A 8 1.52 8.41 11.43
C ASP A 8 2.00 7.48 12.57
N ASP A 9 2.99 7.94 13.33
CA ASP A 9 3.59 7.23 14.46
C ASP A 9 2.64 7.04 15.65
N ASN A 10 1.49 7.73 15.69
CA ASN A 10 0.45 7.55 16.70
C ASN A 10 -0.78 6.82 16.15
N SER A 11 -0.68 6.23 14.96
CA SER A 11 -1.80 5.56 14.33
C SER A 11 -2.29 4.37 15.16
N PRO A 12 -3.61 4.20 15.36
CA PRO A 12 -4.16 3.00 15.98
C PRO A 12 -3.85 1.71 15.18
N LEU A 13 -3.37 1.84 13.94
CA LEU A 13 -3.04 0.73 13.06
C LEU A 13 -1.62 0.18 13.28
N GLN A 14 -0.81 0.75 14.19
CA GLN A 14 0.58 0.33 14.43
C GLN A 14 0.72 -1.17 14.69
N GLY A 15 -0.19 -1.72 15.50
CA GLY A 15 -0.23 -3.16 15.78
C GLY A 15 -0.51 -4.00 14.53
N ALA A 16 -1.37 -3.53 13.63
CA ALA A 16 -1.75 -4.24 12.41
C ALA A 16 -0.57 -4.38 11.44
N VAL A 17 0.36 -3.42 11.41
CA VAL A 17 1.52 -3.46 10.51
C VAL A 17 2.42 -4.66 10.73
N LEU A 18 2.62 -5.08 11.99
CA LEU A 18 3.43 -6.28 12.28
C LEU A 18 2.81 -7.53 11.64
N PHE A 19 1.50 -7.71 11.82
CA PHE A 19 0.77 -8.82 11.25
C PHE A 19 0.71 -8.76 9.73
N LEU A 20 0.43 -7.58 9.17
CA LEU A 20 0.39 -7.39 7.71
C LEU A 20 1.73 -7.69 7.05
N ASN A 21 2.85 -7.30 7.66
CA ASN A 21 4.18 -7.65 7.18
C ASN A 21 4.38 -9.17 7.10
N ALA A 22 4.01 -9.91 8.16
CA ALA A 22 4.12 -11.36 8.18
C ALA A 22 3.20 -12.00 7.13
N THR A 23 1.95 -11.55 7.05
CA THR A 23 0.97 -12.00 6.08
C THR A 23 1.44 -11.81 4.64
N VAL A 24 1.90 -10.62 4.28
CA VAL A 24 2.30 -10.33 2.89
C VAL A 24 3.54 -11.10 2.50
N LYS A 25 4.50 -11.29 3.42
CA LYS A 25 5.65 -12.16 3.19
C LYS A 25 5.22 -13.59 2.93
N ALA A 26 4.38 -14.17 3.78
CA ALA A 26 3.85 -15.52 3.58
C ALA A 26 3.05 -15.65 2.27
N TYR A 27 2.31 -14.60 1.89
CA TYR A 27 1.60 -14.56 0.61
C TYR A 27 2.57 -14.55 -0.59
N LEU A 28 3.64 -13.77 -0.53
CA LEU A 28 4.67 -13.70 -1.57
C LEU A 28 5.52 -14.99 -1.64
N GLU A 29 5.78 -15.65 -0.52
CA GLU A 29 6.48 -16.95 -0.44
C GLU A 29 5.64 -18.05 -1.09
N LYS A 30 4.36 -18.15 -0.76
CA LYS A 30 3.42 -19.09 -1.41
C LYS A 30 3.30 -18.87 -2.92
N ASN A 31 3.68 -17.69 -3.40
CA ASN A 31 3.64 -17.28 -4.80
C ASN A 31 5.05 -16.94 -5.34
N GLU A 32 6.10 -17.60 -4.84
CA GLU A 32 7.51 -17.30 -5.18
C GLU A 32 7.79 -17.32 -6.69
N ASN A 33 7.15 -18.24 -7.42
CA ASN A 33 7.35 -18.42 -8.87
C ASN A 33 6.51 -17.47 -9.74
N ARG A 34 5.70 -16.58 -9.14
CA ARG A 34 4.86 -15.62 -9.87
C ARG A 34 5.65 -14.38 -10.24
N ASN A 35 5.78 -14.15 -11.55
CA ASN A 35 6.52 -13.03 -12.14
C ASN A 35 5.62 -12.08 -12.96
N ASP A 36 4.29 -12.15 -12.82
CA ASP A 36 3.43 -11.13 -13.39
C ASP A 36 3.62 -9.77 -12.68
N ALA A 37 3.31 -8.69 -13.41
CA ALA A 37 3.61 -7.32 -13.00
C ALA A 37 3.20 -7.01 -11.55
N LYS A 38 2.02 -7.48 -11.12
CA LYS A 38 1.51 -7.30 -9.76
C LYS A 38 2.44 -7.86 -8.70
N PHE A 39 2.91 -9.11 -8.86
CA PHE A 39 3.81 -9.73 -7.88
C PHE A 39 5.19 -9.09 -7.90
N LEU A 40 5.69 -8.70 -9.08
CA LEU A 40 6.95 -7.97 -9.19
C LEU A 40 6.88 -6.61 -8.48
N HIS A 41 5.83 -5.83 -8.74
CA HIS A 41 5.60 -4.55 -8.08
C HIS A 41 5.43 -4.71 -6.56
N LEU A 42 4.67 -5.71 -6.10
CA LEU A 42 4.48 -5.94 -4.68
C LEU A 42 5.80 -6.31 -3.97
N ARG A 43 6.61 -7.19 -4.56
CA ARG A 43 7.96 -7.51 -4.04
C ARG A 43 8.83 -6.25 -4.00
N GLN A 44 8.80 -5.45 -5.05
CA GLN A 44 9.57 -4.23 -5.14
C GLN A 44 9.16 -3.23 -4.05
N MET A 45 7.86 -3.00 -3.85
CA MET A 45 7.38 -2.06 -2.83
C MET A 45 7.64 -2.59 -1.41
N MET A 46 7.52 -3.90 -1.19
CA MET A 46 7.91 -4.53 0.08
C MET A 46 9.43 -4.46 0.36
N ALA A 47 10.27 -4.39 -0.68
CA ALA A 47 11.71 -4.18 -0.54
C ALA A 47 12.09 -2.69 -0.44
N GLN A 48 11.14 -1.80 -0.65
CA GLN A 48 11.21 -0.36 -0.42
C GLN A 48 10.21 -0.04 0.69
N ASP A 49 9.47 1.04 0.58
CA ASP A 49 8.45 1.38 1.56
C ASP A 49 7.05 1.20 0.96
N LEU A 50 6.27 0.34 1.61
CA LEU A 50 4.85 0.15 1.32
C LEU A 50 4.07 0.70 2.51
N TYR A 51 3.14 1.60 2.28
CA TYR A 51 2.40 2.29 3.33
C TYR A 51 0.99 1.74 3.44
N LEU A 52 0.54 1.50 4.66
CA LEU A 52 -0.85 1.24 4.98
C LEU A 52 -1.64 2.54 4.95
N THR A 53 -2.66 2.60 4.10
CA THR A 53 -3.53 3.77 3.99
C THR A 53 -4.89 3.56 4.63
N ASP A 54 -5.42 2.33 4.62
CA ASP A 54 -6.72 2.02 5.22
C ASP A 54 -6.86 0.53 5.57
N ILE A 55 -7.60 0.23 6.64
CA ILE A 55 -8.11 -1.11 6.97
C ILE A 55 -9.60 -0.99 7.22
N ARG A 56 -10.39 -1.64 6.37
CA ARG A 56 -11.84 -1.63 6.47
C ARG A 56 -12.33 -2.97 6.97
N LEU A 57 -13.11 -2.94 8.05
CA LEU A 57 -13.80 -4.11 8.57
C LEU A 57 -14.87 -4.56 7.56
N PRO A 58 -15.13 -5.88 7.46
CA PRO A 58 -16.23 -6.38 6.66
C PRO A 58 -17.57 -5.77 7.11
N THR A 59 -18.43 -5.49 6.14
CA THR A 59 -19.84 -5.17 6.38
C THR A 59 -20.67 -6.46 6.51
N GLU A 60 -21.94 -6.39 6.92
CA GLU A 60 -22.82 -7.59 7.00
C GLU A 60 -22.91 -8.40 5.69
N LYS A 61 -22.58 -7.78 4.54
CA LYS A 61 -22.62 -8.40 3.20
C LYS A 61 -21.25 -8.88 2.71
N GLU A 62 -20.18 -8.65 3.46
CA GLU A 62 -18.81 -8.96 3.10
C GLU A 62 -18.15 -9.84 4.16
N THR A 63 -17.27 -10.75 3.75
CA THR A 63 -16.59 -11.67 4.67
C THR A 63 -15.11 -11.35 4.86
N TYR A 64 -14.60 -10.35 4.15
CA TYR A 64 -13.18 -10.01 4.12
C TYR A 64 -12.95 -8.59 4.60
N HIS A 65 -11.89 -8.43 5.38
CA HIS A 65 -11.26 -7.14 5.60
C HIS A 65 -10.66 -6.65 4.29
N GLN A 66 -10.82 -5.36 4.01
CA GLN A 66 -10.06 -4.72 2.95
C GLN A 66 -8.85 -4.02 3.56
N VAL A 67 -7.67 -4.27 2.96
CA VAL A 67 -6.42 -3.60 3.32
C VAL A 67 -5.90 -2.87 2.10
N ASP A 68 -5.80 -1.55 2.21
CA ASP A 68 -5.34 -0.68 1.14
C ASP A 68 -3.91 -0.23 1.44
N LEU A 69 -3.03 -0.40 0.45
CA LEU A 69 -1.61 -0.11 0.55
C LEU A 69 -1.15 0.74 -0.63
N VAL A 70 -0.20 1.64 -0.38
CA VAL A 70 0.43 2.46 -1.43
C VAL A 70 1.95 2.43 -1.29
N GLY A 71 2.65 2.18 -2.38
CA GLY A 71 4.08 2.44 -2.50
C GLY A 71 4.32 3.53 -3.54
N PHE A 72 5.55 4.03 -3.63
CA PHE A 72 5.89 5.09 -4.58
C PHE A 72 7.11 4.68 -5.41
N LYS A 73 7.02 4.89 -6.72
CA LYS A 73 8.19 4.81 -7.62
C LYS A 73 9.13 5.98 -7.33
N LYS A 74 10.36 5.90 -7.84
CA LYS A 74 11.37 6.96 -7.66
C LYS A 74 10.94 8.34 -8.18
N ASN A 75 10.04 8.39 -9.16
CA ASN A 75 9.48 9.63 -9.70
C ASN A 75 8.24 10.12 -8.94
N GLY A 76 7.86 9.46 -7.85
CA GLY A 76 6.69 9.80 -7.05
C GLY A 76 5.38 9.18 -7.53
N ASP A 77 5.37 8.40 -8.62
CA ASP A 77 4.13 7.75 -9.08
C ASP A 77 3.67 6.69 -8.07
N PRO A 78 2.38 6.70 -7.66
CA PRO A 78 1.86 5.74 -6.70
C PRO A 78 1.66 4.36 -7.35
N VAL A 79 1.99 3.31 -6.60
CA VAL A 79 1.70 1.90 -6.90
C VAL A 79 0.76 1.40 -5.81
N CYS A 80 -0.50 1.14 -6.17
CA CYS A 80 -1.56 0.89 -5.21
C CYS A 80 -1.98 -0.57 -5.19
N PHE A 81 -2.17 -1.12 -3.99
CA PHE A 81 -2.67 -2.48 -3.80
C PHE A 81 -3.89 -2.49 -2.89
N THR A 82 -4.87 -3.29 -3.25
CA THR A 82 -6.00 -3.63 -2.38
C THR A 82 -5.99 -5.13 -2.14
N PHE A 83 -5.91 -5.52 -0.87
CA PHE A 83 -6.01 -6.91 -0.43
C PHE A 83 -7.37 -7.18 0.20
N ARG A 84 -7.91 -8.36 -0.08
CA ARG A 84 -9.01 -8.95 0.69
C ARG A 84 -8.41 -9.99 1.62
N ALA A 85 -8.55 -9.77 2.92
CA ALA A 85 -8.01 -10.62 3.96
C ALA A 85 -9.13 -11.19 4.83
N THR A 86 -8.96 -12.42 5.31
CA THR A 86 -9.86 -13.03 6.30
C THR A 86 -9.67 -12.36 7.68
N GLU A 87 -10.52 -12.70 8.65
CA GLU A 87 -10.38 -12.27 10.06
C GLU A 87 -9.00 -12.58 10.66
N ASN A 88 -8.37 -13.67 10.21
CA ASN A 88 -7.02 -14.07 10.62
C ASN A 88 -5.92 -13.38 9.79
N LEU A 89 -6.28 -12.30 9.09
CA LEU A 89 -5.42 -11.55 8.18
C LEU A 89 -4.77 -12.39 7.07
N ALA A 90 -5.32 -13.55 6.70
CA ALA A 90 -4.83 -14.30 5.55
C ALA A 90 -5.33 -13.68 4.24
N ILE A 91 -4.42 -13.34 3.30
CA ILE A 91 -4.78 -12.75 2.01
C ILE A 91 -5.47 -13.79 1.13
N HIS A 92 -6.75 -13.54 0.83
CA HIS A 92 -7.55 -14.31 -0.11
C HIS A 92 -7.36 -13.81 -1.54
N GLN A 93 -7.31 -12.49 -1.72
CA GLN A 93 -7.16 -11.87 -3.04
C GLN A 93 -6.27 -10.63 -2.95
N SER A 94 -5.45 -10.42 -3.99
CA SER A 94 -4.68 -9.19 -4.20
C SER A 94 -5.00 -8.58 -5.56
N LYS A 95 -5.19 -7.26 -5.59
CA LYS A 95 -5.40 -6.46 -6.80
C LYS A 95 -4.41 -5.30 -6.79
N GLU A 96 -3.70 -5.09 -7.90
CA GLU A 96 -3.05 -3.81 -8.19
C GLU A 96 -4.11 -2.89 -8.80
N THR A 97 -4.19 -1.67 -8.28
CA THR A 97 -5.25 -0.71 -8.62
C THR A 97 -4.64 0.67 -8.90
N THR A 98 -5.44 1.60 -9.41
CA THR A 98 -5.02 3.00 -9.51
C THR A 98 -5.44 3.77 -8.25
N LEU A 99 -4.73 4.86 -7.95
CA LEU A 99 -5.05 5.69 -6.79
C LEU A 99 -6.50 6.19 -6.81
N GLY A 100 -6.98 6.64 -7.98
CA GLY A 100 -8.37 7.09 -8.16
C GLY A 100 -9.44 6.00 -8.00
N GLN A 101 -9.06 4.71 -7.90
CA GLN A 101 -9.97 3.60 -7.62
C GLN A 101 -9.99 3.20 -6.14
N MET A 102 -9.14 3.81 -5.29
CA MET A 102 -9.14 3.59 -3.85
C MET A 102 -10.20 4.45 -3.15
N SER A 103 -10.46 4.18 -1.87
CA SER A 103 -11.33 5.04 -1.05
C SER A 103 -10.78 6.47 -0.97
N GLU A 104 -11.65 7.47 -0.78
CA GLU A 104 -11.22 8.86 -0.59
C GLU A 104 -10.20 9.00 0.57
N PRO A 105 -10.40 8.38 1.75
CA PRO A 105 -9.39 8.40 2.81
C PRO A 105 -8.04 7.82 2.40
N SER A 106 -8.03 6.71 1.64
CA SER A 106 -6.79 6.14 1.11
C SER A 106 -6.09 7.11 0.15
N GLN A 107 -6.85 7.83 -0.68
CA GLN A 107 -6.30 8.82 -1.62
C GLN A 107 -5.70 10.02 -0.90
N GLU A 108 -6.37 10.53 0.13
CA GLU A 108 -5.88 11.63 0.96
C GLU A 108 -4.58 11.24 1.69
N MET A 109 -4.58 10.06 2.34
CA MET A 109 -3.40 9.54 3.03
C MET A 109 -2.22 9.33 2.06
N ALA A 110 -2.48 8.81 0.86
CA ALA A 110 -1.43 8.63 -0.15
C ALA A 110 -0.81 9.96 -0.59
N ARG A 111 -1.62 11.02 -0.75
CA ARG A 111 -1.11 12.37 -1.09
C ARG A 111 -0.28 12.95 0.06
N ASP A 112 -0.71 12.75 1.30
CA ASP A 112 0.03 13.20 2.47
C ASP A 112 1.40 12.51 2.58
N ILE A 113 1.43 11.19 2.40
CA ILE A 113 2.69 10.43 2.32
C ILE A 113 3.56 10.93 1.17
N GLN A 114 2.99 11.13 -0.02
CA GLN A 114 3.72 11.60 -1.20
C GLN A 114 4.39 12.95 -0.94
N LYS A 115 3.69 13.86 -0.26
CA LYS A 115 4.21 15.16 0.17
C LYS A 115 5.29 15.01 1.24
N HIS A 116 5.09 14.16 2.24
CA HIS A 116 6.07 13.88 3.28
C HIS A 116 7.37 13.32 2.71
N LEU A 117 7.28 12.47 1.68
CA LEU A 117 8.44 11.92 0.97
C LEU A 117 9.10 12.90 0.00
N GLY A 118 8.58 14.13 -0.12
CA GLY A 118 9.15 15.17 -0.98
C GLY A 118 8.93 14.93 -2.47
N PHE A 119 7.96 14.10 -2.86
CA PHE A 119 7.60 13.91 -4.27
C PHE A 119 6.72 15.05 -4.82
N ASP A 120 6.13 15.84 -3.93
CA ASP A 120 5.37 17.04 -4.30
C ASP A 120 6.31 18.23 -4.55
N VAL A 121 7.07 18.17 -5.65
CA VAL A 121 7.87 19.29 -6.13
C VAL A 121 7.10 20.02 -7.23
N GLY A 122 6.09 20.79 -6.81
CA GLY A 122 5.59 21.90 -7.60
C GLY A 122 6.68 22.98 -7.70
N ASN A 123 7.60 22.84 -8.65
CA ASN A 123 8.34 23.95 -9.29
C ASN A 123 9.17 23.41 -10.46
N ARG A 124 8.53 23.19 -11.61
CA ARG A 124 9.19 23.51 -12.87
C ARG A 124 9.38 25.02 -12.85
N GLN A 125 10.58 25.49 -12.50
CA GLN A 125 10.99 26.82 -12.92
C GLN A 125 10.96 26.81 -14.44
N GLU A 126 9.96 27.47 -15.03
CA GLU A 126 10.08 28.04 -16.37
C GLU A 126 11.12 29.16 -16.29
N ASN A 127 12.39 28.79 -16.20
CA ASN A 127 13.49 29.67 -16.59
C ASN A 127 13.68 29.50 -18.09
N THR A 128 12.93 30.29 -18.86
CA THR A 128 13.33 30.64 -20.22
C THR A 128 13.65 32.13 -20.19
N LEU A 129 14.94 32.43 -20.12
CA LEU A 129 15.52 33.72 -20.46
C LEU A 129 15.35 33.97 -21.96
#